data_AF-A0A242Z4F9-F1
#
_entry.id   AF-A0A242Z4F9-F1
#
_cell.length_a   1.000
_cell.length_b   1.000
_cell.length_c   1.000
_cell.angle_alpha   90.00
_cell.angle_beta   90.00
_cell.angle_gamma   90.00
#
_symmetry.space_group_name_H-M   'P 1'
#
loop_
_entity.id
_entity.type
_entity.pdbx_description
1 polymer ?
#
loop_
_entity_poly.entity_id
_entity_poly.type
_entity_poly.pdbx_seq_one_letter_code
_entity_poly.pdbx_strand_id
1 'polypeptide(L)'
;MGDYTAFRGKVIIKEEYKELVELINSGDWEEAVDTYSFLKEYYDIKRSTLIPFSKEDIQEMCNEEGELYLQANPLDWEVDRTYFTNLIGLEWTFITCIKNYADKNHNNKTPIQSFIDVVISEVVIEIIKIQEYYPEDGTPVEYKFENVVAKTNKKAFFSRIFTRKSKKNADKIKVKKIPRK
;
A
#
# COMPACT_ATOMS: atom_id res chain seq x y z
N MET A 1 2.18 -7.30 21.22
CA MET A 1 2.33 -6.13 20.33
C MET A 1 1.83 -6.58 18.97
N GLY A 2 0.94 -5.82 18.32
CA GLY A 2 0.37 -6.26 17.04
C GLY A 2 1.35 -5.99 15.90
N ASP A 3 1.38 -6.86 14.91
CA ASP A 3 2.27 -6.73 13.75
C ASP A 3 1.84 -5.51 12.92
N TYR A 4 2.77 -4.59 12.68
CA TYR A 4 2.58 -3.44 11.81
C TYR A 4 3.10 -3.78 10.41
N THR A 5 2.45 -3.21 9.41
CA THR A 5 2.83 -3.31 8.01
C THR A 5 3.10 -1.91 7.50
N ALA A 6 4.30 -1.70 6.97
CA ALA A 6 4.61 -0.48 6.24
C ALA A 6 4.23 -0.66 4.77
N PHE A 7 3.65 0.37 4.18
CA PHE A 7 3.21 0.37 2.79
C PHE A 7 3.57 1.70 2.16
N ARG A 8 4.14 1.67 0.96
CA ARG A 8 4.48 2.88 0.20
C ARG A 8 4.29 2.68 -1.28
N GLY A 9 4.13 3.78 -2.01
CA GLY A 9 4.05 3.73 -3.45
C GLY A 9 4.34 5.06 -4.13
N LYS A 10 4.61 4.94 -5.42
CA LYS A 10 4.78 6.01 -6.39
C LYS A 10 4.04 5.59 -7.65
N VAL A 11 3.09 6.41 -8.08
CA VAL A 11 2.17 6.11 -9.17
C VAL A 11 1.85 7.38 -9.96
N ILE A 12 1.34 7.21 -11.18
CA ILE A 12 0.76 8.29 -11.97
C ILE A 12 -0.75 8.15 -11.95
N ILE A 13 -1.45 9.21 -11.57
CA ILE A 13 -2.92 9.22 -11.47
C ILE A 13 -3.56 9.69 -12.77
N LYS A 14 -4.83 9.34 -12.96
CA LYS A 14 -5.65 9.97 -14.01
C LYS A 14 -5.98 11.41 -13.58
N GLU A 15 -6.00 12.32 -14.54
CA GLU A 15 -6.13 13.76 -14.28
C GLU A 15 -7.45 14.12 -13.59
N GLU A 16 -8.54 13.41 -13.90
CA GLU A 16 -9.86 13.63 -13.28
C GLU A 16 -9.90 13.35 -11.77
N TYR A 17 -8.93 12.62 -11.22
CA TYR A 17 -8.86 12.30 -9.79
C TYR A 17 -7.86 13.17 -9.02
N LYS A 18 -7.34 14.25 -9.63
CA LYS A 18 -6.39 15.14 -8.96
C LYS A 18 -6.95 15.73 -7.67
N GLU A 19 -8.19 16.21 -7.70
CA GLU A 19 -8.87 16.75 -6.52
C GLU A 19 -9.07 15.68 -5.44
N LEU A 20 -9.50 14.47 -5.83
CA LEU A 20 -9.63 13.35 -4.90
C LEU A 20 -8.31 13.06 -4.16
N VAL A 21 -7.20 13.03 -4.89
CA VAL A 21 -5.89 12.70 -4.30
C VAL A 21 -5.41 13.80 -3.36
N GLU A 22 -5.73 15.07 -3.61
CA GLU A 22 -5.44 16.14 -2.65
C GLU A 22 -6.27 16.00 -1.37
N LEU A 23 -7.57 15.68 -1.46
CA LEU A 23 -8.40 15.40 -0.28
C LEU A 23 -7.83 14.24 0.54
N ILE A 24 -7.46 13.14 -0.13
CA ILE A 24 -6.82 11.98 0.48
C ILE A 24 -5.50 12.37 1.18
N ASN A 25 -4.66 13.17 0.52
CA ASN A 25 -3.37 13.59 1.06
C ASN A 25 -3.52 14.54 2.26
N SER A 26 -4.61 15.31 2.34
CA SER A 26 -4.94 16.14 3.50
C SER A 26 -5.61 15.35 4.63
N GLY A 27 -6.09 14.14 4.36
CA GLY A 27 -6.84 13.34 5.32
C GLY A 27 -8.36 13.58 5.31
N ASP A 28 -8.87 14.38 4.36
CA ASP A 28 -10.27 14.79 4.23
C ASP A 28 -11.13 13.68 3.59
N TRP A 29 -11.15 12.51 4.22
CA TRP A 29 -11.83 11.32 3.72
C TRP A 29 -13.35 11.47 3.66
N GLU A 30 -13.95 12.23 4.57
CA GLU A 30 -15.40 12.47 4.58
C GLU A 30 -15.83 13.20 3.29
N GLU A 31 -15.15 14.30 2.96
CA GLU A 31 -15.41 15.07 1.73
C GLU A 31 -15.10 14.24 0.47
N ALA A 32 -14.03 13.45 0.50
CA ALA A 32 -13.70 12.53 -0.59
C ALA A 32 -14.83 11.51 -0.83
N VAL A 33 -15.41 10.93 0.21
CA VAL A 33 -16.48 9.92 0.09
C VAL A 33 -17.80 10.51 -0.35
N ASP A 34 -18.10 11.74 0.09
CA ASP A 34 -19.31 12.46 -0.32
C ASP A 34 -19.27 12.80 -1.82
N THR A 35 -18.10 13.21 -2.32
CA THR A 35 -17.90 13.51 -3.75
C THR A 35 -17.76 12.24 -4.60
N TYR A 36 -16.99 11.25 -4.14
CA TYR A 36 -16.61 10.08 -4.91
C TYR A 36 -17.23 8.80 -4.33
N SER A 37 -18.46 8.51 -4.78
CA SER A 37 -19.27 7.40 -4.25
C SER A 37 -18.63 6.00 -4.28
N PHE A 38 -17.64 5.75 -5.15
CA PHE A 38 -16.93 4.47 -5.19
C PHE A 38 -16.06 4.22 -3.94
N LEU A 39 -15.77 5.25 -3.15
CA LEU A 39 -14.99 5.14 -1.91
C LEU A 39 -15.79 4.62 -0.73
N LYS A 40 -17.13 4.56 -0.79
CA LYS A 40 -17.98 4.17 0.35
C LYS A 40 -17.59 2.81 0.93
N GLU A 41 -17.42 1.81 0.05
CA GLU A 41 -17.01 0.47 0.49
C GLU A 41 -15.61 0.45 1.13
N TYR A 42 -14.73 1.36 0.73
CA TYR A 42 -13.40 1.49 1.32
C TYR A 42 -13.45 2.20 2.66
N TYR A 43 -14.22 3.28 2.75
CA TYR A 43 -14.35 4.11 3.95
C TYR A 43 -14.91 3.34 5.15
N ASP A 44 -15.86 2.43 4.92
CA ASP A 44 -16.44 1.59 5.96
C ASP A 44 -15.44 0.60 6.58
N ILE A 45 -14.31 0.34 5.92
CA ILE A 45 -13.28 -0.58 6.41
C ILE A 45 -12.50 0.07 7.54
N LYS A 46 -12.40 -0.63 8.67
CA LYS A 46 -11.70 -0.11 9.83
C LYS A 46 -10.25 0.29 9.51
N ARG A 47 -9.91 1.57 9.76
CA ARG A 47 -8.57 2.19 9.54
C ARG A 47 -8.18 2.40 8.07
N SER A 48 -9.12 2.30 7.15
CA SER A 48 -8.92 2.70 5.76
C SER A 48 -8.40 4.14 5.65
N THR A 49 -8.96 5.06 6.43
CA THR A 49 -8.59 6.49 6.42
C THR A 49 -7.16 6.78 6.88
N LEU A 50 -6.43 5.79 7.41
CA LEU A 50 -5.01 5.93 7.78
C LEU A 50 -4.05 5.61 6.60
N ILE A 51 -4.61 5.29 5.42
CA ILE A 51 -3.84 5.03 4.21
C ILE A 51 -4.25 6.03 3.13
N PRO A 52 -3.33 6.89 2.66
CA PRO A 52 -1.96 7.05 3.16
C PRO A 52 -1.94 7.85 4.47
N PHE A 53 -0.76 8.01 5.08
CA PHE A 53 -0.59 9.07 6.07
C PHE A 53 -0.87 10.43 5.40
N SER A 54 -1.60 11.30 6.09
CA SER A 54 -1.82 12.65 5.59
C SER A 54 -0.51 13.44 5.62
N LYS A 55 -0.47 14.57 4.90
CA LYS A 55 0.64 15.53 4.97
C LYS A 55 0.86 16.02 6.40
N GLU A 56 -0.22 16.23 7.15
CA GLU A 56 -0.18 16.63 8.56
C GLU A 56 0.39 15.51 9.44
N ASP A 57 -0.09 14.26 9.29
CA ASP A 57 0.43 13.10 10.01
C ASP A 57 1.94 12.97 9.79
N ILE A 58 2.41 13.09 8.55
CA ILE A 58 3.84 13.03 8.22
C ILE A 58 4.61 14.14 8.94
N GLN A 59 4.08 15.36 8.97
CA GLN A 59 4.72 16.49 9.64
C GLN A 59 4.81 16.27 11.15
N GLU A 60 3.77 15.72 11.78
CA GLU A 60 3.74 15.43 13.21
C GLU A 60 4.64 14.25 13.60
N MET A 61 4.76 13.25 12.74
CA MET A 61 5.56 12.04 12.98
C MET A 61 7.03 12.19 12.59
N CYS A 62 7.40 13.26 11.89
CA CYS A 62 8.80 13.56 11.57
C CYS A 62 9.54 14.13 12.78
N ASN A 63 10.77 13.68 13.00
CA ASN A 63 11.68 14.33 13.96
C ASN A 63 12.28 15.63 13.38
N GLU A 64 13.14 16.32 14.14
CA GLU A 64 13.81 17.56 13.73
C GLU A 64 14.69 17.39 12.48
N GLU A 65 15.19 16.17 12.24
CA GLU A 65 15.99 15.81 11.07
C GLU A 65 15.11 15.43 9.86
N GLY A 66 13.79 15.42 10.03
CA GLY A 66 12.79 15.07 9.03
C GLY A 66 12.75 13.59 8.67
N GLU A 67 13.10 12.73 9.64
CA GLU A 67 12.96 11.29 9.57
C GLU A 67 11.58 10.89 10.10
N LEU A 68 10.84 10.10 9.32
CA LEU A 68 9.47 9.71 9.62
C LEU A 68 9.44 8.50 10.55
N TYR A 69 8.82 8.65 11.72
CA TYR A 69 8.64 7.53 12.63
C TYR A 69 7.68 6.47 12.06
N LEU A 70 8.19 5.26 11.83
CA LEU A 70 7.42 4.09 11.41
C LEU A 70 7.45 3.01 12.49
N GLN A 71 6.29 2.42 12.82
CA GLN A 71 6.23 1.35 13.83
C GLN A 71 6.78 0.01 13.33
N ALA A 72 6.83 -0.19 12.01
CA ALA A 72 7.66 -1.22 11.38
C ALA A 72 9.00 -0.60 10.97
N ASN A 73 10.07 -1.39 10.92
CA ASN A 73 11.39 -0.95 10.44
C ASN A 73 11.65 -1.47 9.01
N PRO A 74 11.11 -0.82 7.96
CA PRO A 74 11.25 -1.25 6.57
C PRO A 74 12.58 -0.80 5.94
N LEU A 75 13.68 -0.76 6.71
CA LEU A 75 15.00 -0.29 6.29
C LEU A 75 15.08 1.25 6.25
N ASP A 76 15.28 1.84 5.07
CA ASP A 76 15.57 3.26 4.86
C ASP A 76 14.34 4.13 4.60
N TRP A 77 13.12 3.60 4.77
CA TRP A 77 11.91 4.34 4.37
C TRP A 77 11.61 5.53 5.26
N GLU A 78 12.12 5.53 6.50
CA GLU A 78 12.01 6.68 7.42
C GLU A 78 12.74 7.92 6.89
N VAL A 79 13.83 7.74 6.12
CA VAL A 79 14.62 8.84 5.53
C VAL A 79 14.32 9.08 4.05
N ASP A 80 13.68 8.14 3.36
CA ASP A 80 13.37 8.24 1.92
C ASP A 80 12.13 9.13 1.66
N ARG A 81 12.35 10.44 1.70
CA ARG A 81 11.32 11.47 1.48
C ARG A 81 10.68 11.42 0.09
N THR A 82 11.25 10.69 -0.86
CA THR A 82 10.68 10.55 -2.21
C THR A 82 9.37 9.75 -2.24
N TYR A 83 9.01 9.12 -1.13
CA TYR A 83 7.74 8.40 -0.94
C TYR A 83 6.80 9.05 0.07
N PHE A 84 7.16 10.20 0.64
CA PHE A 84 6.25 10.90 1.54
C PHE A 84 5.00 11.33 0.78
N THR A 85 3.86 11.30 1.47
CA THR A 85 2.56 11.56 0.87
C THR A 85 2.51 12.93 0.22
N ASN A 86 2.44 12.95 -1.11
CA ASN A 86 2.41 14.19 -1.87
C ASN A 86 1.92 13.95 -3.30
N LEU A 87 1.46 15.03 -3.95
CA LEU A 87 1.08 15.05 -5.35
C LEU A 87 1.87 16.14 -6.07
N ILE A 88 2.68 15.75 -7.06
CA ILE A 88 3.46 16.67 -7.90
C ILE A 88 3.01 16.47 -9.35
N GLY A 89 2.26 17.42 -9.89
CA GLY A 89 1.61 17.25 -11.19
C GLY A 89 0.57 16.12 -11.12
N LEU A 90 0.87 14.98 -11.73
CA LEU A 90 0.09 13.73 -11.66
C LEU A 90 0.86 12.59 -10.99
N GLU A 91 2.10 12.83 -10.56
CA GLU A 91 2.86 11.84 -9.78
C GLU A 91 2.40 11.90 -8.32
N TRP A 92 1.77 10.81 -7.88
CA TRP A 92 1.34 10.63 -6.50
C TRP A 92 2.30 9.69 -5.78
N THR A 93 2.85 10.17 -4.68
CA THR A 93 3.64 9.40 -3.73
C THR A 93 2.89 9.25 -2.44
N PHE A 94 3.05 8.12 -1.77
CA PHE A 94 2.40 7.85 -0.51
C PHE A 94 3.17 6.87 0.35
N ILE A 95 3.02 7.03 1.66
CA ILE A 95 3.56 6.12 2.68
C ILE A 95 2.57 5.99 3.83
N THR A 96 2.55 4.84 4.47
CA THR A 96 1.81 4.58 5.70
C THR A 96 2.46 3.44 6.49
N CYS A 97 2.13 3.35 7.77
CA CYS A 97 2.46 2.22 8.63
C CYS A 97 1.27 1.93 9.55
N ILE A 98 0.61 0.80 9.32
CA ILE A 98 -0.62 0.45 10.04
C ILE A 98 -0.58 -0.97 10.58
N LYS A 99 -1.33 -1.22 11.65
CA LYS A 99 -1.47 -2.58 12.21
C LYS A 99 -2.17 -3.50 11.21
N ASN A 100 -1.61 -4.69 11.03
CA ASN A 100 -2.10 -5.75 10.16
C ASN A 100 -3.31 -6.47 10.76
N TYR A 101 -4.45 -5.79 10.88
CA TYR A 101 -5.70 -6.41 11.29
C TYR A 101 -6.70 -6.41 10.14
N ALA A 102 -7.08 -7.60 9.72
CA ALA A 102 -8.24 -7.82 8.87
C ALA A 102 -9.51 -7.32 9.57
N ASP A 103 -10.37 -6.64 8.81
CA ASP A 103 -11.67 -6.25 9.30
C ASP A 103 -12.61 -7.45 9.27
N LYS A 104 -12.88 -8.00 10.46
CA LYS A 104 -13.75 -9.17 10.64
C LYS A 104 -15.19 -8.92 10.19
N ASN A 105 -15.62 -7.66 10.13
CA ASN A 105 -16.96 -7.29 9.71
C ASN A 105 -17.07 -7.11 8.20
N HIS A 106 -15.94 -7.02 7.49
CA HIS A 106 -15.87 -6.77 6.05
C HIS A 106 -15.09 -7.87 5.33
N ASN A 107 -15.54 -9.12 5.47
CA ASN A 107 -14.97 -10.30 4.80
C ASN A 107 -13.48 -10.54 5.07
N ASN A 108 -12.97 -10.12 6.24
CA ASN A 108 -11.54 -10.17 6.58
C ASN A 108 -10.65 -9.42 5.58
N LYS A 109 -11.17 -8.40 4.89
CA LYS A 109 -10.34 -7.52 4.07
C LYS A 109 -9.41 -6.71 4.96
N THR A 110 -8.16 -6.56 4.53
CA THR A 110 -7.20 -5.64 5.16
C THR A 110 -7.35 -4.25 4.54
N PRO A 111 -7.07 -3.16 5.28
CA PRO A 111 -7.08 -1.80 4.73
C PRO A 111 -6.17 -1.64 3.51
N ILE A 112 -4.93 -2.17 3.54
CA ILE A 112 -3.98 -2.08 2.41
C ILE A 112 -4.53 -2.75 1.15
N GLN A 113 -4.97 -4.01 1.25
CA GLN A 113 -5.58 -4.70 0.11
C GLN A 113 -6.78 -3.94 -0.46
N SER A 114 -7.60 -3.35 0.41
CA SER A 114 -8.78 -2.60 -0.02
C SER A 114 -8.43 -1.27 -0.68
N PHE A 115 -7.38 -0.60 -0.20
CA PHE A 115 -6.83 0.58 -0.84
C PHE A 115 -6.33 0.28 -2.25
N ILE A 116 -5.64 -0.86 -2.43
CA ILE A 116 -5.21 -1.32 -3.75
C ILE A 116 -6.40 -1.63 -4.65
N ASP A 117 -7.39 -2.38 -4.14
CA ASP A 117 -8.53 -2.87 -4.91
C ASP A 117 -9.57 -1.80 -5.27
N VAL A 118 -9.60 -0.69 -4.54
CA VAL A 118 -10.61 0.38 -4.72
C VAL A 118 -9.94 1.66 -5.21
N VAL A 119 -8.96 2.17 -4.48
CA VAL A 119 -8.35 3.47 -4.76
C VAL A 119 -7.35 3.34 -5.90
N ILE A 120 -6.34 2.47 -5.75
CA ILE A 120 -5.29 2.34 -6.76
C ILE A 120 -5.86 1.87 -8.11
N SER A 121 -6.74 0.87 -8.13
CA SER A 121 -7.30 0.36 -9.39
C SER A 121 -8.13 1.39 -10.17
N GLU A 122 -8.79 2.32 -9.47
CA GLU A 122 -9.65 3.32 -10.10
C GLU A 122 -8.88 4.60 -10.44
N VAL A 123 -8.01 5.07 -9.54
CA VAL A 123 -7.36 6.38 -9.62
C VAL A 123 -6.09 6.35 -10.48
N VAL A 124 -5.38 5.22 -10.54
CA VAL A 124 -4.05 5.14 -11.13
C VAL A 124 -4.09 4.71 -12.60
N ILE A 125 -3.28 5.37 -13.44
CA ILE A 125 -3.05 4.98 -14.83
C ILE A 125 -1.75 4.20 -15.00
N GLU A 126 -0.71 4.54 -14.23
CA GLU A 126 0.59 3.88 -14.29
C GLU A 126 1.15 3.67 -12.89
N ILE A 127 1.68 2.48 -12.63
CA ILE A 127 2.34 2.15 -11.36
C ILE A 127 3.84 2.15 -11.58
N ILE A 128 4.53 3.12 -10.98
CA ILE A 128 6.00 3.18 -10.99
C ILE A 128 6.56 2.20 -9.97
N LYS A 129 6.04 2.24 -8.74
CA LYS A 129 6.43 1.32 -7.66
C LYS A 129 5.39 1.24 -6.56
N ILE A 130 5.08 0.05 -6.07
CA ILE A 130 4.33 -0.14 -4.82
C ILE A 130 5.00 -1.24 -4.02
N GLN A 131 5.25 -0.99 -2.74
CA GLN A 131 5.93 -1.91 -1.85
C GLN A 131 5.19 -2.05 -0.52
N GLU A 132 5.25 -3.26 0.04
CA GLU A 132 4.74 -3.60 1.36
C GLU A 132 5.85 -4.28 2.17
N TYR A 133 5.95 -3.96 3.44
CA TYR A 133 6.93 -4.55 4.35
C TYR A 133 6.22 -5.11 5.58
N TYR A 134 6.41 -6.42 5.78
CA TYR A 134 6.09 -7.11 7.02
C TYR A 134 7.40 -7.36 7.79
N PRO A 135 7.47 -7.02 9.09
CA PRO A 135 8.63 -7.30 9.93
C PRO A 135 9.11 -8.76 9.88
N GLU A 136 8.17 -9.70 9.75
CA GLU A 136 8.45 -11.14 9.65
C GLU A 136 9.19 -11.52 8.36
N ASP A 137 8.94 -10.82 7.26
CA ASP A 137 9.51 -11.13 5.95
C ASP A 137 10.96 -10.60 5.83
N GLY A 138 11.35 -9.64 6.67
CA GLY A 138 12.70 -9.06 6.73
C GLY A 138 13.12 -8.25 5.50
N THR A 139 12.36 -8.31 4.40
CA THR A 139 12.60 -7.56 3.16
C THR A 139 11.29 -7.05 2.58
N PRO A 140 11.25 -5.82 2.01
CA PRO A 140 10.06 -5.34 1.35
C PRO A 140 9.67 -6.19 0.12
N VAL A 141 8.38 -6.43 -0.01
CA VAL A 141 7.77 -7.09 -1.16
C VAL A 141 7.27 -6.01 -2.13
N GLU A 142 7.70 -6.09 -3.38
CA GLU A 142 7.22 -5.20 -4.44
C GLU A 142 6.08 -5.86 -5.21
N TYR A 143 4.98 -5.13 -5.40
CA TYR A 143 3.87 -5.58 -6.22
C TYR A 143 4.25 -5.50 -7.70
N LYS A 144 3.90 -6.53 -8.45
CA LYS A 144 4.02 -6.54 -9.92
C LYS A 144 2.63 -6.42 -10.53
N PHE A 145 2.39 -5.35 -11.26
CA PHE A 145 1.13 -5.12 -11.94
C PHE A 145 1.28 -5.46 -13.42
N GLU A 146 0.55 -6.47 -13.89
CA GLU A 146 0.47 -6.76 -15.32
C GLU A 146 -0.56 -5.81 -15.95
N ASN A 147 -0.05 -4.78 -16.64
CA ASN A 147 -0.81 -3.76 -17.38
C ASN A 147 -2.07 -3.26 -16.65
N VAL A 148 -2.00 -2.08 -16.03
CA VAL A 148 -3.17 -1.33 -15.54
C VAL A 148 -3.98 -0.84 -16.74
N VAL A 149 -4.60 -1.77 -17.48
CA VAL A 149 -5.61 -1.45 -18.48
C VAL A 149 -6.86 -1.19 -17.67
N ALA A 150 -7.17 0.09 -17.48
CA ALA A 150 -8.47 0.56 -17.03
C ALA A 150 -9.55 -0.13 -17.88
N LYS A 151 -10.10 -1.24 -17.37
CA LYS A 151 -11.21 -1.93 -18.02
C LYS A 151 -12.49 -1.43 -17.39
N THR A 152 -13.03 -0.40 -18.02
CA THR A 152 -14.46 -0.29 -18.27
C THR A 152 -15.00 -1.67 -18.66
N ASN A 153 -15.58 -2.40 -17.71
CA ASN A 153 -16.90 -3.01 -17.84
C ASN A 153 -17.28 -3.80 -16.59
N LYS A 154 -18.56 -3.62 -16.24
CA LYS A 154 -19.28 -4.27 -15.15
C LYS A 154 -19.03 -5.77 -15.08
N LYS A 155 -18.89 -6.22 -13.83
CA LYS A 155 -19.05 -7.58 -13.29
C LYS A 155 -17.89 -8.56 -13.51
N ALA A 156 -17.35 -8.96 -12.35
CA ALA A 156 -16.78 -10.26 -12.00
C ALA A 156 -15.41 -10.59 -12.61
N PHE A 157 -14.30 -10.15 -12.01
CA PHE A 157 -13.00 -10.82 -12.21
C PHE A 157 -11.86 -10.35 -11.25
N PHE A 158 -11.85 -10.70 -9.96
CA PHE A 158 -10.68 -10.37 -9.11
C PHE A 158 -10.09 -11.50 -8.26
N SER A 159 -10.41 -12.76 -8.56
CA SER A 159 -9.76 -13.89 -7.89
C SER A 159 -8.40 -14.31 -8.49
N ARG A 160 -7.72 -13.47 -9.30
CA ARG A 160 -6.56 -13.93 -10.09
C ARG A 160 -5.46 -12.94 -10.49
N ILE A 161 -5.40 -11.72 -9.95
CA ILE A 161 -4.33 -10.74 -10.33
C ILE A 161 -3.13 -10.76 -9.37
N PHE A 162 -3.26 -11.32 -8.18
CA PHE A 162 -2.22 -11.23 -7.14
C PHE A 162 -1.44 -12.54 -7.01
N THR A 163 -0.14 -12.53 -7.32
CA THR A 163 0.78 -13.59 -6.88
C THR A 163 1.87 -13.04 -5.98
N ARG A 164 1.70 -13.24 -4.66
CA ARG A 164 2.75 -13.01 -3.65
C ARG A 164 3.84 -14.07 -3.86
N LYS A 165 5.01 -13.68 -4.38
CA LYS A 165 6.21 -14.55 -4.31
C LYS A 165 6.96 -14.25 -3.03
N SER A 166 6.79 -15.11 -2.02
CA SER A 166 7.80 -15.27 -0.98
C SER A 166 9.05 -15.89 -1.62
N LYS A 167 10.19 -15.21 -1.52
CA LYS A 167 11.50 -15.82 -1.82
C LYS A 167 11.79 -16.85 -0.73
N LYS A 168 11.40 -18.11 -0.96
CA LYS A 168 11.98 -19.21 -0.18
C LYS A 168 13.47 -19.30 -0.51
N ASN A 169 14.32 -18.87 0.43
CA ASN A 169 15.71 -19.32 0.45
C ASN A 169 15.69 -20.85 0.58
N ALA A 170 16.02 -21.52 -0.52
CA ALA A 170 16.14 -22.96 -0.59
C ALA A 170 17.62 -23.34 -0.61
N ASP A 171 18.32 -23.12 0.51
CA ASP A 171 19.59 -23.80 0.75
C ASP A 171 19.32 -25.24 1.19
N LYS A 172 19.03 -26.09 0.20
CA LYS A 172 19.15 -27.54 0.37
C LYS A 172 20.63 -27.90 0.30
N ILE A 173 21.28 -27.93 1.46
CA ILE A 173 22.56 -28.61 1.66
C ILE A 173 22.36 -30.08 1.24
N LYS A 174 22.89 -30.45 0.07
CA LYS A 174 22.95 -31.83 -0.41
C LYS A 174 24.00 -32.58 0.42
N VAL A 175 23.59 -33.22 1.51
CA VAL A 175 24.42 -34.26 2.16
C VAL A 175 24.42 -35.49 1.25
N LYS A 176 25.52 -35.70 0.52
CA LYS A 176 25.78 -36.96 -0.20
C LYS A 176 25.88 -38.10 0.82
N LYS A 177 24.93 -39.03 0.80
CA LYS A 177 25.06 -40.34 1.48
C LYS A 177 26.15 -41.15 0.76
N ILE A 178 27.20 -41.51 1.50
CA ILE A 178 28.22 -42.47 1.08
C ILE A 178 27.65 -43.88 1.30
N PRO A 179 27.60 -44.78 0.29
CA PRO A 179 27.19 -46.15 0.51
C PRO A 179 28.34 -46.94 1.16
N ARG A 180 28.04 -47.61 2.28
CA ARG A 180 28.91 -48.62 2.88
C ARG A 180 28.94 -49.85 1.97
N LYS A 181 30.14 -50.30 1.61
CA LYS A 181 30.43 -51.68 1.21
C LYS A 181 31.45 -52.22 2.18
#